data_AF-A0A6L9L836-F1
#
_entry.id   AF-A0A6L9L836-F1
#
_cell.length_a   1.000
_cell.length_b   1.000
_cell.length_c   1.000
_cell.angle_alpha   90.00
_cell.angle_beta   90.00
_cell.angle_gamma   90.00
#
_symmetry.space_group_name_H-M   'P 1'
#
loop_
_entity.id
_entity.type
_entity.pdbx_description
1 polymer ?
#
loop_
_entity_poly.entity_id
_entity_poly.type
_entity_poly.pdbx_seq_one_letter_code
_entity_poly.pdbx_strand_id
1 'polypeptide(L)'
;MMKQAFFSLLFAFVAQSVFAQQTADFRKIRWGFTPKQVIESEPDKPFSKKKELLTYKPISLAGRRVGLDYEFLDGGLLSASYYYYVTASVTKDSVMAAAADFETHLTEKYGKGKAKTIGDTKDIVWQTPRTQINLTLGNVDRGWSVEVRYLCRVCSGDTQTTGATPAEFKPKKEVKDF
;
A
#
# COMPACT_ATOMS: atom_id res chain seq x y z
N MET A 1 64.88 -11.77 25.18
CA MET A 1 65.08 -11.09 23.89
C MET A 1 63.78 -11.17 23.08
N MET A 2 63.11 -10.03 22.90
CA MET A 2 61.90 -9.82 22.09
C MET A 2 62.17 -10.02 20.60
N LYS A 3 61.23 -10.62 19.84
CA LYS A 3 60.92 -10.22 18.46
C LYS A 3 59.42 -10.37 18.15
N GLN A 4 58.73 -9.25 18.37
CA GLN A 4 57.59 -8.65 17.68
C GLN A 4 56.71 -9.51 16.77
N ALA A 5 55.43 -9.56 17.18
CA ALA A 5 54.27 -9.86 16.36
C ALA A 5 53.96 -8.68 15.42
N PHE A 6 53.68 -8.98 14.16
CA PHE A 6 52.93 -8.10 13.25
C PHE A 6 51.67 -8.86 12.84
N PHE A 7 50.59 -8.64 13.58
CA PHE A 7 49.26 -9.13 13.22
C PHE A 7 48.54 -7.97 12.53
N SER A 8 48.64 -7.91 11.19
CA SER A 8 47.89 -6.96 10.38
C SER A 8 46.40 -7.28 10.46
N LEU A 9 45.66 -6.52 11.25
CA LEU A 9 44.21 -6.61 11.34
C LEU A 9 43.60 -5.86 10.14
N LEU A 10 43.28 -6.62 9.09
CA LEU A 10 42.53 -6.14 7.93
C LEU A 10 41.09 -5.85 8.37
N PHE A 11 40.76 -4.58 8.59
CA PHE A 11 39.42 -4.12 8.90
C PHE A 11 38.58 -4.14 7.60
N ALA A 12 37.97 -5.28 7.30
CA ALA A 12 37.00 -5.39 6.20
C ALA A 12 35.71 -4.67 6.61
N PHE A 13 35.59 -3.40 6.23
CA PHE A 13 34.32 -2.66 6.26
C PHE A 13 33.40 -3.28 5.19
N VAL A 14 32.65 -4.31 5.58
CA VAL A 14 31.53 -4.79 4.76
C VAL A 14 30.49 -3.70 4.81
N ALA A 15 30.42 -2.90 3.75
CA ALA A 15 29.31 -2.00 3.49
C ALA A 15 28.04 -2.86 3.43
N GLN A 16 27.35 -2.99 4.56
CA GLN A 16 25.99 -3.50 4.58
C GLN A 16 25.14 -2.45 3.88
N SER A 17 24.98 -2.61 2.56
CA SER A 17 23.88 -2.02 1.83
C SER A 17 22.60 -2.48 2.50
N VAL A 18 22.06 -1.63 3.38
CA VAL A 18 20.71 -1.74 3.89
C VAL A 18 19.81 -1.56 2.67
N PHE A 19 19.52 -2.67 1.99
CA PHE A 19 18.32 -2.74 1.17
C PHE A 19 17.19 -2.46 2.15
N ALA A 20 16.65 -1.25 2.09
CA ALA A 20 15.43 -0.90 2.78
C ALA A 20 14.39 -1.94 2.36
N GLN A 21 14.17 -2.92 3.22
CA GLN A 21 13.19 -3.97 3.01
C GLN A 21 11.87 -3.24 2.87
N GLN A 22 11.38 -3.13 1.63
CA GLN A 22 10.12 -2.46 1.35
C GLN A 22 9.08 -3.12 2.26
N THR A 23 8.46 -2.32 3.12
CA THR A 23 7.38 -2.80 3.95
C THR A 23 6.36 -3.44 3.02
N ALA A 24 5.93 -4.67 3.29
CA ALA A 24 4.97 -5.38 2.44
C ALA A 24 3.57 -4.74 2.45
N ASP A 25 3.43 -3.59 3.12
CA ASP A 25 2.25 -2.73 3.09
C ASP A 25 2.61 -1.39 2.44
N PHE A 26 1.74 -0.95 1.55
CA PHE A 26 1.79 0.38 0.95
C PHE A 26 1.29 1.45 1.92
N ARG A 27 0.37 1.10 2.83
CA ARG A 27 -0.26 2.05 3.73
C ARG A 27 0.55 2.22 5.02
N LYS A 28 0.99 3.45 5.27
CA LYS A 28 1.62 3.88 6.53
C LYS A 28 0.64 4.50 7.52
N ILE A 29 -0.46 5.06 7.01
CA ILE A 29 -1.46 5.81 7.79
C ILE A 29 -2.44 4.85 8.48
N ARG A 30 -2.87 5.19 9.71
CA ARG A 30 -3.79 4.36 10.51
C ARG A 30 -5.25 4.77 10.35
N TRP A 31 -6.14 3.81 10.61
CA TRP A 31 -7.59 4.10 10.66
C TRP A 31 -7.93 5.00 11.84
N GLY A 32 -8.91 5.88 11.64
CA GLY A 32 -9.31 6.89 12.63
C GLY A 32 -8.45 8.16 12.62
N PHE A 33 -7.40 8.24 11.79
CA PHE A 33 -6.67 9.49 11.61
C PHE A 33 -7.58 10.57 11.01
N THR A 34 -7.52 11.76 11.58
CA THR A 34 -8.15 12.96 11.02
C THR A 34 -7.38 13.48 9.82
N PRO A 35 -7.98 14.32 8.95
CA PRO A 35 -7.26 14.97 7.85
C PRO A 35 -5.97 15.66 8.30
N LYS A 36 -5.99 16.31 9.47
CA LYS A 36 -4.81 16.97 10.05
C LYS A 36 -3.70 15.96 10.35
N GLN A 37 -4.02 14.86 11.03
CA GLN A 37 -3.05 13.82 11.36
C GLN A 37 -2.45 13.15 10.12
N VAL A 38 -3.25 12.96 9.05
CA VAL A 38 -2.74 12.44 7.77
C VAL A 38 -1.73 13.42 7.17
N ILE A 39 -2.04 14.72 7.13
CA ILE A 39 -1.13 15.75 6.62
C ILE A 39 0.18 15.81 7.41
N GLU A 40 0.13 15.62 8.73
CA GLU A 40 1.31 15.63 9.60
C GLU A 40 2.16 14.36 9.46
N SER A 41 1.58 13.26 8.99
CA SER A 41 2.26 11.97 8.85
C SER A 41 2.91 11.75 7.47
N GLU A 42 2.44 12.47 6.45
CA GLU A 42 3.01 12.42 5.11
C GLU A 42 4.21 13.38 4.98
N PRO A 43 5.25 13.00 4.20
CA PRO A 43 6.43 13.84 4.05
C PRO A 43 6.15 15.10 3.22
N ASP A 44 5.20 15.02 2.31
CA ASP A 44 4.79 16.10 1.42
C ASP A 44 3.44 16.68 1.85
N LYS A 45 3.14 17.91 1.44
CA LYS A 45 1.80 18.49 1.61
C LYS A 45 0.86 18.02 0.49
N PRO A 46 -0.44 17.83 0.76
CA PRO A 46 -1.40 17.53 -0.29
C PRO A 46 -1.51 18.72 -1.25
N PHE A 47 -1.69 18.44 -2.54
CA PHE A 47 -1.90 19.47 -3.55
C PHE A 47 -3.34 19.99 -3.56
N SER A 48 -4.29 19.15 -3.12
CA SER A 48 -5.71 19.50 -3.00
C SER A 48 -6.23 19.07 -1.63
N LYS A 49 -6.98 19.97 -1.00
CA LYS A 49 -7.64 19.74 0.30
C LYS A 49 -9.11 20.04 0.14
N LYS A 50 -9.94 19.00 0.18
CA LYS A 50 -11.40 19.10 0.30
C LYS A 50 -11.82 18.53 1.64
N LYS A 51 -13.05 18.82 2.08
CA LYS A 51 -13.57 18.38 3.38
C LYS A 51 -13.38 16.88 3.62
N GLU A 52 -13.64 16.07 2.59
CA GLU A 52 -13.68 14.61 2.67
C GLU A 52 -12.57 13.94 1.83
N LEU A 53 -11.66 14.72 1.25
CA LEU A 53 -10.62 14.20 0.35
C LEU A 53 -9.33 15.02 0.46
N LEU A 54 -8.22 14.32 0.68
CA LEU A 54 -6.88 14.85 0.47
C LEU A 54 -6.25 14.18 -0.74
N THR A 55 -5.72 14.98 -1.65
CA THR A 55 -5.08 14.49 -2.88
C THR A 55 -3.62 14.94 -2.89
N TYR A 56 -2.70 14.00 -3.06
CA TYR A 56 -1.26 14.24 -3.03
C TYR A 56 -0.63 14.19 -4.42
N LYS A 57 0.50 14.88 -4.57
CA LYS A 57 1.30 14.77 -5.80
C LYS A 57 1.75 13.32 -5.98
N PRO A 58 2.06 12.88 -7.21
CA PRO A 58 2.45 11.49 -7.43
C PRO A 58 3.64 11.08 -6.57
N ILE A 59 3.46 10.05 -5.74
CA ILE A 59 4.46 9.48 -4.84
C ILE A 59 5.16 8.27 -5.48
N SER A 60 6.30 7.85 -4.91
CA SER A 60 6.95 6.61 -5.29
C SER A 60 6.39 5.45 -4.46
N LEU A 61 5.84 4.43 -5.12
CA LEU A 61 5.33 3.20 -4.53
C LEU A 61 5.88 2.00 -5.30
N ALA A 62 6.62 1.11 -4.64
CA ALA A 62 7.28 -0.03 -5.28
C ALA A 62 8.09 0.35 -6.54
N GLY A 63 8.79 1.51 -6.51
CA GLY A 63 9.56 2.01 -7.66
C GLY A 63 8.73 2.65 -8.77
N ARG A 64 7.41 2.80 -8.59
CA ARG A 64 6.47 3.35 -9.58
C ARG A 64 5.90 4.68 -9.09
N ARG A 65 5.60 5.60 -10.02
CA ARG A 65 4.91 6.85 -9.68
C ARG A 65 3.40 6.63 -9.68
N VAL A 66 2.76 6.83 -8.54
CA VAL A 66 1.31 6.66 -8.36
C VAL A 66 0.68 7.90 -7.76
N GLY A 67 -0.57 8.18 -8.10
CA GLY A 67 -1.42 9.09 -7.33
C GLY A 67 -1.70 8.52 -5.94
N LEU A 68 -2.01 9.43 -5.00
CA LEU A 68 -2.32 9.09 -3.63
C LEU A 68 -3.48 9.97 -3.15
N ASP A 69 -4.59 9.31 -2.83
CA ASP A 69 -5.79 9.93 -2.32
C ASP A 69 -6.15 9.33 -0.95
N TYR A 70 -6.59 10.18 -0.04
CA TYR A 70 -7.17 9.79 1.24
C TYR A 70 -8.59 10.33 1.36
N GLU A 71 -9.55 9.44 1.58
CA GLU A 71 -10.94 9.81 1.81
C GLU A 71 -11.29 9.73 3.29
N PHE A 72 -12.18 10.62 3.72
CA PHE A 72 -12.59 10.76 5.12
C PHE A 72 -14.10 10.69 5.25
N LEU A 73 -14.55 10.06 6.33
CA LEU A 73 -15.95 10.00 6.73
C LEU A 73 -16.03 10.36 8.22
N ASP A 74 -16.94 11.25 8.58
CA ASP A 74 -17.14 11.75 9.95
C ASP A 74 -15.83 12.21 10.64
N GLY A 75 -14.94 12.81 9.86
CA GLY A 75 -13.65 13.33 10.32
C GLY A 75 -12.57 12.28 10.54
N GLY A 76 -12.83 11.00 10.32
CA GLY A 76 -11.86 9.90 10.39
C GLY A 76 -11.52 9.33 9.01
N LEU A 77 -10.32 8.75 8.89
CA LEU A 77 -9.86 8.13 7.65
C LEU A 77 -10.74 6.93 7.28
N LEU A 78 -11.34 6.99 6.09
CA LEU A 78 -12.16 5.94 5.50
C LEU A 78 -11.35 5.07 4.53
N SER A 79 -10.60 5.70 3.62
CA SER A 79 -9.90 4.98 2.57
C SER A 79 -8.56 5.62 2.20
N ALA A 80 -7.67 4.80 1.63
CA ALA A 80 -6.44 5.23 0.99
C ALA A 80 -6.33 4.55 -0.39
N SER A 81 -6.18 5.35 -1.44
CA SER A 81 -6.09 4.87 -2.83
C SER A 81 -4.75 5.24 -3.44
N TYR A 82 -4.10 4.24 -4.04
CA TYR A 82 -2.87 4.37 -4.81
C TYR A 82 -3.17 3.97 -6.26
N TYR A 83 -3.04 4.90 -7.20
CA TYR A 83 -3.56 4.68 -8.57
C TYR A 83 -2.67 5.25 -9.66
N TYR A 84 -2.82 4.74 -10.87
CA TYR A 84 -2.31 5.42 -12.07
C TYR A 84 -3.31 6.46 -12.55
N TYR A 85 -2.83 7.69 -12.75
CA TYR A 85 -3.61 8.70 -13.46
C TYR A 85 -3.80 8.25 -14.90
N VAL A 86 -5.05 8.14 -15.32
CA VAL A 86 -5.39 7.78 -16.69
C VAL A 86 -4.94 8.91 -17.63
N THR A 87 -3.87 8.65 -18.37
CA THR A 87 -3.21 9.58 -19.28
C THR A 87 -2.79 8.81 -20.53
N ALA A 88 -2.55 9.51 -21.65
CA ALA A 88 -2.12 8.87 -22.90
C ALA A 88 -0.80 8.09 -22.76
N SER A 89 0.02 8.40 -21.77
CA SER A 89 1.27 7.69 -21.46
C SER A 89 1.07 6.38 -20.69
N VAL A 90 -0.11 6.15 -20.11
CA VAL A 90 -0.41 4.89 -19.40
C VAL A 90 -0.89 3.85 -20.40
N THR A 91 -0.04 2.85 -20.64
CA THR A 91 -0.32 1.74 -21.56
C THR A 91 -0.85 0.53 -20.83
N LYS A 92 -1.51 -0.37 -21.56
CA LYS A 92 -1.93 -1.69 -21.06
C LYS A 92 -0.78 -2.41 -20.36
N ASP A 93 0.38 -2.49 -21.02
CA ASP A 93 1.53 -3.23 -20.49
C ASP A 93 2.06 -2.61 -19.19
N SER A 94 2.08 -1.28 -19.10
CA SER A 94 2.48 -0.58 -17.86
C SER A 94 1.54 -0.87 -16.69
N VAL A 95 0.23 -0.99 -16.96
CA VAL A 95 -0.81 -1.33 -15.99
C VAL A 95 -0.73 -2.78 -15.57
N MET A 96 -0.55 -3.70 -16.51
CA MET A 96 -0.39 -5.13 -16.23
C MET A 96 0.86 -5.40 -15.40
N ALA A 97 1.98 -4.77 -15.72
CA ALA A 97 3.21 -4.88 -14.95
C ALA A 97 3.05 -4.32 -13.52
N ALA A 98 2.39 -3.17 -13.36
CA ALA A 98 2.12 -2.60 -12.06
C ALA A 98 1.21 -3.48 -11.21
N ALA A 99 0.14 -4.02 -11.80
CA ALA A 99 -0.77 -4.93 -11.12
C ALA A 99 -0.06 -6.20 -10.66
N ALA A 100 0.83 -6.78 -11.47
CA ALA A 100 1.61 -7.95 -11.07
C ALA A 100 2.53 -7.66 -9.87
N ASP A 101 3.21 -6.51 -9.86
CA ASP A 101 4.05 -6.10 -8.73
C ASP A 101 3.21 -5.88 -7.46
N PHE A 102 2.10 -5.14 -7.58
CA PHE A 102 1.21 -4.89 -6.45
C PHE A 102 0.59 -6.18 -5.91
N GLU A 103 0.13 -7.08 -6.79
CA GLU A 103 -0.40 -8.39 -6.41
C GLU A 103 0.66 -9.22 -5.66
N THR A 104 1.93 -9.16 -6.11
CA THR A 104 3.04 -9.84 -5.45
C THR A 104 3.23 -9.33 -4.02
N HIS A 105 3.37 -8.02 -3.83
CA HIS A 105 3.54 -7.42 -2.51
C HIS A 105 2.36 -7.70 -1.57
N LEU A 106 1.12 -7.54 -2.07
CA LEU A 106 -0.08 -7.81 -1.29
C LEU A 106 -0.21 -9.30 -0.94
N THR A 107 0.15 -10.19 -1.87
CA THR A 107 0.10 -11.64 -1.64
C THR A 107 1.15 -12.10 -0.63
N GLU A 108 2.34 -11.51 -0.66
CA GLU A 108 3.37 -11.75 0.35
C GLU A 108 2.92 -11.36 1.75
N LYS A 109 2.17 -10.25 1.90
CA LYS A 109 1.68 -9.78 3.20
C LYS A 109 0.43 -10.52 3.67
N TYR A 110 -0.60 -10.54 2.84
CA TYR A 110 -1.96 -10.95 3.22
C TYR A 110 -2.33 -12.37 2.75
N GLY A 111 -1.45 -13.05 2.01
CA GLY A 111 -1.74 -14.34 1.39
C GLY A 111 -2.50 -14.19 0.07
N LYS A 112 -2.99 -15.29 -0.49
CA LYS A 112 -3.64 -15.27 -1.82
C LYS A 112 -4.97 -14.52 -1.74
N GLY A 113 -5.15 -13.50 -2.57
CA GLY A 113 -6.39 -12.75 -2.69
C GLY A 113 -7.47 -13.53 -3.46
N LYS A 114 -8.73 -13.08 -3.35
CA LYS A 114 -9.85 -13.60 -4.13
C LYS A 114 -10.01 -12.77 -5.40
N ALA A 115 -9.73 -13.38 -6.55
CA ALA A 115 -9.88 -12.73 -7.84
C ALA A 115 -11.33 -12.83 -8.35
N LYS A 116 -11.82 -11.74 -8.96
CA LYS A 116 -13.09 -11.66 -9.68
C LYS A 116 -12.87 -10.84 -10.95
N THR A 117 -13.55 -11.23 -12.03
CA THR A 117 -13.59 -10.43 -13.26
C THR A 117 -15.01 -9.92 -13.46
N ILE A 118 -15.16 -8.63 -13.74
CA ILE A 118 -16.43 -7.96 -14.01
C ILE A 118 -16.25 -7.16 -15.30
N GLY A 119 -16.81 -7.64 -16.41
CA GLY A 119 -16.56 -7.05 -17.73
C GLY A 119 -15.07 -7.06 -18.06
N ASP A 120 -14.52 -5.90 -18.41
CA ASP A 120 -13.10 -5.70 -18.73
C ASP A 120 -12.22 -5.39 -17.52
N THR A 121 -12.78 -5.49 -16.31
CA THR A 121 -12.08 -5.19 -15.05
C THR A 121 -11.77 -6.49 -14.29
N LYS A 122 -10.53 -6.62 -13.82
CA LYS A 122 -10.09 -7.64 -12.87
C LYS A 122 -9.93 -7.00 -11.51
N ASP A 123 -10.58 -7.59 -10.52
CA ASP A 123 -10.46 -7.24 -9.10
C ASP A 123 -9.82 -8.38 -8.33
N ILE A 124 -8.91 -8.06 -7.42
CA ILE A 124 -8.37 -9.00 -6.45
C ILE A 124 -8.60 -8.41 -5.07
N VAL A 125 -9.26 -9.18 -4.21
CA VAL A 125 -9.70 -8.72 -2.90
C VAL A 125 -8.98 -9.49 -1.80
N TRP A 126 -8.39 -8.75 -0.86
CA TRP A 126 -7.94 -9.26 0.42
C TRP A 126 -8.80 -8.66 1.53
N GLN A 127 -9.01 -9.45 2.58
CA GLN A 127 -9.77 -9.02 3.75
C GLN A 127 -8.97 -9.30 5.00
N THR A 128 -8.87 -8.28 5.84
CA THR A 128 -8.44 -8.38 7.24
C THR A 128 -9.64 -8.04 8.13
N PRO A 129 -9.53 -8.24 9.46
CA PRO A 129 -10.65 -7.94 10.37
C PRO A 129 -11.20 -6.52 10.23
N ARG A 130 -10.34 -5.53 9.92
CA ARG A 130 -10.75 -4.10 9.82
C ARG A 130 -10.66 -3.51 8.43
N THR A 131 -10.01 -4.20 7.48
CA THR A 131 -9.66 -3.61 6.19
C THR A 131 -10.08 -4.51 5.04
N GLN A 132 -10.68 -3.94 4.01
CA GLN A 132 -10.76 -4.54 2.68
C GLN A 132 -9.70 -3.89 1.80
N ILE A 133 -8.98 -4.71 1.06
CA ILE A 133 -7.95 -4.27 0.12
C ILE A 133 -8.35 -4.74 -1.25
N ASN A 134 -8.49 -3.82 -2.19
CA ASN A 134 -8.84 -4.09 -3.57
C ASN A 134 -7.65 -3.72 -4.45
N LEU A 135 -7.18 -4.66 -5.26
CA LEU A 135 -6.39 -4.37 -6.44
C LEU A 135 -7.30 -4.47 -7.66
N THR A 136 -7.57 -3.35 -8.29
CA THR A 136 -8.45 -3.24 -9.45
C THR A 136 -7.62 -2.84 -10.65
N LEU A 137 -7.77 -3.54 -11.77
CA LEU A 137 -7.17 -3.16 -13.04
C LEU A 137 -8.15 -3.41 -14.19
N GLY A 138 -8.13 -2.54 -15.20
CA GLY A 138 -9.01 -2.67 -16.34
C GLY A 138 -8.86 -1.51 -17.31
N ASN A 139 -9.60 -1.59 -18.42
CA ASN A 139 -9.79 -0.47 -19.32
C ASN A 139 -11.08 0.24 -18.94
N VAL A 140 -10.96 1.40 -18.30
CA VAL A 140 -12.11 2.28 -18.02
C VAL A 140 -12.31 3.22 -19.21
N ASP A 141 -13.45 3.90 -19.33
CA ASP A 141 -13.78 4.77 -20.49
C ASP A 141 -12.69 5.76 -20.91
N ARG A 142 -11.75 6.07 -20.01
CA ARG A 142 -10.65 7.01 -20.22
C ARG A 142 -9.31 6.35 -20.59
N GLY A 143 -9.22 5.02 -20.54
CA GLY A 143 -8.00 4.24 -20.80
C GLY A 143 -7.70 3.20 -19.71
N TRP A 144 -6.52 2.59 -19.81
CA TRP A 144 -6.05 1.59 -18.84
C TRP A 144 -5.76 2.20 -17.47
N SER A 145 -6.23 1.54 -16.41
CA SER A 145 -6.00 1.96 -15.02
C SER A 145 -5.64 0.79 -14.11
N VAL A 146 -4.88 1.09 -13.06
CA VAL A 146 -4.69 0.23 -11.89
C VAL A 146 -4.88 1.05 -10.63
N GLU A 147 -5.54 0.47 -9.63
CA GLU A 147 -5.74 1.05 -8.31
C GLU A 147 -5.55 -0.02 -7.24
N VAL A 148 -4.77 0.33 -6.20
CA VAL A 148 -4.81 -0.36 -4.91
C VAL A 148 -5.58 0.52 -3.94
N ARG A 149 -6.72 0.03 -3.45
CA ARG A 149 -7.56 0.74 -2.48
C ARG A 149 -7.62 -0.02 -1.17
N TYR A 150 -7.30 0.68 -0.08
CA TYR A 150 -7.52 0.23 1.28
C TYR A 150 -8.79 0.89 1.80
N LEU A 151 -9.75 0.10 2.28
CA LEU A 151 -11.02 0.57 2.82
C LEU A 151 -11.21 0.08 4.26
N CYS A 152 -11.50 1.00 5.17
CA CYS A 152 -11.84 0.68 6.55
C CYS A 152 -13.28 0.13 6.66
N ARG A 153 -13.42 -1.20 6.81
CA ARG A 153 -14.72 -1.88 6.91
C ARG A 153 -15.52 -1.49 8.15
N VAL A 154 -14.81 -1.26 9.26
CA VAL A 154 -15.46 -0.86 10.52
C VAL A 154 -15.85 0.62 10.53
N CYS A 155 -15.22 1.44 9.68
CA CYS A 155 -15.53 2.86 9.56
C CYS A 155 -16.68 3.11 8.56
N SER A 156 -16.85 2.22 7.56
CA SER A 156 -17.90 2.31 6.56
C SER A 156 -19.28 1.81 7.04
N GLY A 157 -19.39 1.33 8.28
CA GLY A 157 -20.64 0.76 8.81
C GLY A 157 -20.95 -0.66 8.32
N ASP A 158 -20.01 -1.37 7.70
CA ASP A 158 -20.19 -2.77 7.32
C ASP A 158 -20.19 -3.68 8.55
N THR A 159 -21.36 -3.88 9.15
CA THR A 159 -21.58 -4.75 10.32
C THR A 159 -21.67 -6.25 9.97
N GLN A 160 -20.95 -6.72 8.94
CA GLN A 160 -20.73 -8.16 8.75
C GLN A 160 -19.66 -8.67 9.74
N THR A 161 -19.94 -8.49 11.02
CA THR A 161 -19.43 -9.28 12.15
C THR A 161 -20.57 -10.17 12.63
N THR A 162 -21.04 -11.08 11.77
CA THR A 162 -21.92 -12.18 12.20
C THR A 162 -21.08 -13.31 12.76
N GLY A 163 -21.00 -13.38 14.10
CA GLY A 163 -21.07 -14.63 14.88
C GLY A 163 -19.95 -15.67 14.80
N ALA A 164 -18.94 -15.55 13.94
CA ALA A 164 -17.79 -16.43 13.96
C ALA A 164 -16.67 -15.80 14.78
N THR A 165 -16.24 -16.47 15.85
CA THR A 165 -14.96 -16.19 16.51
C THR A 165 -13.91 -16.03 15.42
N PRO A 166 -13.26 -14.86 15.26
CA PRO A 166 -12.30 -14.69 14.18
C PRO A 166 -11.21 -15.73 14.40
N ALA A 167 -11.08 -16.68 13.47
CA ALA A 167 -9.81 -17.38 13.34
C ALA A 167 -8.75 -16.28 13.27
N GLU A 168 -7.84 -16.27 14.24
CA GLU A 168 -6.87 -15.20 14.48
C GLU A 168 -6.15 -14.90 13.15
N PHE A 169 -6.55 -13.84 12.47
CA PHE A 169 -5.94 -13.49 11.18
C PHE A 169 -4.50 -13.07 11.47
N LYS A 170 -3.55 -13.93 11.12
CA LYS A 170 -2.12 -13.64 11.18
C LYS A 170 -1.64 -13.32 9.77
N PRO A 171 -1.16 -12.10 9.49
CA PRO A 171 -0.52 -11.81 8.22
C PRO A 171 0.69 -12.73 8.05
N LYS A 172 1.01 -13.12 6.81
CA LYS A 172 2.14 -14.02 6.52
C LYS A 172 3.49 -13.41 6.87
N LYS A 173 3.58 -12.08 6.82
CA LYS A 173 4.70 -11.29 7.33
C LYS A 173 4.16 -10.30 8.34
N GLU A 174 4.68 -10.35 9.56
CA GLU A 174 4.38 -9.37 10.58
C GLU A 174 5.01 -8.03 10.15
N VAL A 175 4.17 -7.03 9.94
CA VAL A 175 4.61 -5.65 9.81
C VAL A 175 4.10 -5.00 11.08
N LYS A 176 5.00 -4.45 11.91
CA LYS A 176 4.58 -3.64 13.06
C LYS A 176 3.64 -2.56 12.55
N ASP A 177 2.43 -2.51 13.09
CA ASP A 177 1.56 -1.35 12.97
C ASP A 177 2.21 -0.21 13.77
N PHE A 178 3.17 0.51 13.15
CA PHE A 178 3.93 1.61 13.77
C PHE A 178 3.03 2.71 14.28
#